data_AF-A0A9D5EQW0-F1
#
_entry.id   AF-A0A9D5EQW0-F1
#
_cell.length_a   1.000
_cell.length_b   1.000
_cell.length_c   1.000
_cell.angle_alpha   90.00
_cell.angle_beta   90.00
_cell.angle_gamma   90.00
#
_symmetry.space_group_name_H-M   'P 1'
#
loop_
_entity.id
_entity.type
_entity.pdbx_description
1 polymer ?
#
loop_
_entity_poly.entity_id
_entity_poly.type
_entity_poly.pdbx_seq_one_letter_code
_entity_poly.pdbx_strand_id
1 'polypeptide(L)'
;MDETDLPIDIILDRLSVVSQTGSTWSARCPHHHDSNPSLSLTVTPREVVLLHCHRDCTPEEVLGAIDLNLRDLYPSPYALRHGKRRGTYTTGLYTPDAAPEPPIDYTRMTEFHQASLPGKGLAPLAKEWGLPLAAVKRLEIGTHCGKWVIPERNGGGGIVGIVFRKPDGSKRCLTGSHRGLIIPTDTMPVEGQPLYLAEGASDTAALVSVGATVVGRPAASLSEKAFWWLSHLICMRRFDDLVVLADRDQAGEAGAAALASKLKTNHPKWRVRLAKPLFIYKDARSQVVAGRWHAGLVEKEVMQ
;
A
#
# COMPACT_ATOMS: atom_id res chain seq x y z
N MET A 1 -14.99 5.28 -12.20
CA MET A 1 -14.99 4.89 -13.63
C MET A 1 -15.60 6.05 -14.38
N ASP A 2 -14.92 6.56 -15.39
CA ASP A 2 -15.47 7.55 -16.32
C ASP A 2 -16.45 6.84 -17.27
N GLU A 3 -17.53 7.50 -17.70
CA GLU A 3 -18.50 6.93 -18.64
C GLU A 3 -17.87 6.57 -20.00
N THR A 4 -16.73 7.18 -20.32
CA THR A 4 -15.96 6.93 -21.54
C THR A 4 -14.96 5.78 -21.43
N ASP A 5 -14.79 5.20 -20.24
CA ASP A 5 -13.77 4.17 -20.02
C ASP A 5 -14.12 2.85 -20.71
N LEU A 6 -13.17 2.29 -21.45
CA LEU A 6 -13.30 0.96 -22.04
C LEU A 6 -12.97 -0.13 -21.00
N PRO A 7 -13.71 -1.26 -20.96
CA PRO A 7 -13.52 -2.35 -19.99
C PRO A 7 -12.07 -2.78 -19.79
N ILE A 8 -11.37 -2.98 -20.90
CA ILE A 8 -9.98 -3.43 -20.88
C ILE A 8 -9.05 -2.44 -20.19
N ASP A 9 -9.25 -1.13 -20.37
CA ASP A 9 -8.39 -0.12 -19.76
C ASP A 9 -8.65 -0.04 -18.25
N ILE A 10 -9.90 -0.21 -17.84
CA ILE A 10 -10.31 -0.31 -16.43
C ILE A 10 -9.68 -1.53 -15.75
N ILE A 11 -9.62 -2.67 -16.45
CA ILE A 11 -9.07 -3.92 -15.93
C ILE A 11 -7.55 -3.85 -15.86
N LEU A 12 -6.89 -3.42 -16.95
CA LEU A 12 -5.44 -3.35 -17.01
C LEU A 12 -4.84 -2.34 -16.02
N ASP A 13 -5.55 -1.23 -15.73
CA ASP A 13 -5.20 -0.28 -14.67
C ASP A 13 -5.06 -0.92 -13.27
N ARG A 14 -5.68 -2.10 -13.04
CA ARG A 14 -5.70 -2.79 -11.75
C ARG A 14 -4.88 -4.07 -11.73
N LEU A 15 -4.13 -4.35 -12.80
CA LEU A 15 -3.33 -5.57 -12.93
C LEU A 15 -1.84 -5.26 -12.89
N SER A 16 -1.06 -6.27 -12.54
CA SER A 16 0.39 -6.18 -12.45
C SER A 16 1.08 -7.10 -13.46
N VAL A 17 2.28 -6.70 -13.89
CA VAL A 17 3.11 -7.46 -14.85
C VAL A 17 2.35 -7.72 -16.16
N VAL A 18 1.81 -6.64 -16.73
CA VAL A 18 1.04 -6.67 -17.97
C VAL A 18 1.98 -6.71 -19.17
N SER A 19 1.78 -7.62 -20.11
CA SER A 19 2.39 -7.57 -21.43
C SER A 19 1.33 -7.73 -22.51
N GLN A 20 1.54 -7.14 -23.68
CA GLN A 20 0.59 -7.18 -24.79
C GLN A 20 1.21 -7.85 -26.01
N THR A 21 0.45 -8.75 -26.62
CA THR A 21 0.74 -9.36 -27.91
C THR A 21 -0.53 -9.29 -28.77
N GLY A 22 -0.54 -8.41 -29.77
CA GLY A 22 -1.73 -8.17 -30.60
C GLY A 22 -2.90 -7.63 -29.75
N SER A 23 -4.05 -8.32 -29.80
CA SER A 23 -5.27 -8.00 -29.03
C SER A 23 -5.37 -8.75 -27.70
N THR A 24 -4.30 -9.41 -27.27
CA THR A 24 -4.25 -10.20 -26.04
C THR A 24 -3.22 -9.60 -25.09
N TRP A 25 -3.59 -9.55 -23.81
CA TRP A 25 -2.71 -9.21 -22.71
C TRP A 25 -2.49 -10.43 -21.83
N SER A 26 -1.28 -10.52 -21.29
CA SER A 26 -0.92 -11.45 -20.21
C SER A 26 -0.61 -10.64 -18.96
N ALA A 27 -1.14 -11.05 -17.82
CA ALA A 27 -0.93 -10.43 -16.53
C ALA A 27 -0.78 -11.48 -15.42
N ARG A 28 -0.32 -11.07 -14.23
CA ARG A 28 -0.46 -11.92 -13.04
C ARG A 28 -1.91 -11.92 -12.57
N CYS A 29 -2.40 -13.10 -12.20
CA CYS A 29 -3.70 -13.19 -11.57
C CYS A 29 -3.70 -12.45 -10.23
N PRO A 30 -4.67 -11.57 -9.95
CA PRO A 30 -4.79 -10.88 -8.67
C PRO A 30 -5.38 -11.76 -7.56
N HIS A 31 -6.05 -12.87 -7.90
CA HIS A 31 -6.71 -13.74 -6.92
C HIS A 31 -5.73 -14.68 -6.19
N HIS A 32 -4.75 -15.22 -6.91
CA HIS A 32 -3.75 -16.12 -6.34
C HIS A 32 -2.33 -15.63 -6.60
N HIS A 33 -1.39 -16.11 -5.79
CA HIS A 33 0.01 -15.72 -5.95
C HIS A 33 0.65 -16.48 -7.11
N ASP A 34 1.22 -15.77 -8.09
CA ASP A 34 1.89 -16.38 -9.22
C ASP A 34 3.24 -15.71 -9.55
N SER A 35 4.24 -16.53 -9.82
CA SER A 35 5.58 -16.06 -10.21
C SER A 35 5.63 -15.61 -11.68
N ASN A 36 4.79 -16.20 -12.54
CA ASN A 36 4.68 -15.90 -13.97
C ASN A 36 3.26 -15.44 -14.32
N PRO A 37 3.06 -14.57 -15.34
CA PRO A 37 1.74 -14.19 -15.82
C PRO A 37 0.90 -15.42 -16.19
N SER A 38 -0.25 -15.58 -15.54
CA SER A 38 -1.19 -16.69 -15.72
C SER A 38 -2.60 -16.24 -16.08
N LEU A 39 -2.83 -14.93 -16.12
CA LEU A 39 -4.08 -14.34 -16.52
C LEU A 39 -3.97 -13.87 -17.97
N SER A 40 -4.82 -14.40 -18.84
CA SER A 40 -4.96 -13.94 -20.21
C SER A 40 -6.21 -13.09 -20.35
N LEU A 41 -6.08 -11.94 -21.02
CA LEU A 41 -7.16 -11.02 -21.33
C LEU A 41 -7.18 -10.78 -22.83
N THR A 42 -8.31 -10.95 -23.50
CA THR A 42 -8.42 -10.69 -24.94
C THR A 42 -9.60 -9.78 -25.21
N VAL A 43 -9.38 -8.73 -25.99
CA VAL A 43 -10.48 -7.84 -26.42
C VAL A 43 -11.06 -8.36 -27.72
N THR A 44 -12.38 -8.55 -27.73
CA THR A 44 -13.13 -8.93 -28.93
C THR A 44 -13.38 -7.70 -29.82
N PRO A 45 -13.75 -7.87 -31.11
CA PRO A 45 -14.15 -6.77 -31.97
C PRO A 45 -15.36 -5.95 -31.47
N ARG A 46 -16.08 -6.43 -30.46
CA ARG A 46 -17.20 -5.73 -29.80
C ARG A 46 -16.77 -5.02 -28.51
N GLU A 47 -15.46 -4.86 -28.29
CA GLU A 47 -14.86 -4.26 -27.06
C GLU A 47 -15.23 -4.99 -25.76
N VAL A 48 -15.72 -6.24 -25.85
CA VAL A 48 -15.91 -7.13 -24.69
C VAL A 48 -14.59 -7.79 -24.34
N VAL A 49 -14.29 -7.86 -23.05
CA VAL A 49 -13.07 -8.49 -22.52
C VAL A 49 -13.33 -9.95 -22.17
N LEU A 50 -12.58 -10.85 -22.81
CA LEU A 50 -12.49 -12.25 -22.41
C LEU A 50 -11.36 -12.39 -21.39
N LEU A 51 -11.64 -13.09 -20.29
CA LEU A 51 -10.71 -13.30 -19.19
C LEU A 51 -10.56 -14.81 -18.94
N HIS A 52 -9.32 -15.28 -18.85
CA HIS A 52 -9.03 -16.67 -18.52
C HIS A 52 -7.79 -16.79 -17.64
N CYS A 53 -7.93 -17.45 -16.49
CA CYS A 53 -6.82 -17.79 -15.61
C CYS A 53 -6.38 -19.23 -15.85
N HIS A 54 -5.09 -19.46 -16.16
CA HIS A 54 -4.51 -20.79 -16.42
C HIS A 54 -4.22 -21.60 -15.15
N ARG A 55 -4.78 -21.18 -13.99
CA ARG A 55 -4.59 -21.77 -12.65
C ARG A 55 -5.92 -22.05 -11.94
N ASP A 56 -6.99 -22.20 -12.72
CA ASP A 56 -8.33 -22.60 -12.27
C ASP A 56 -9.08 -21.60 -11.38
N CYS A 57 -8.69 -20.33 -11.36
CA CYS A 57 -9.54 -19.28 -10.77
C CYS A 57 -10.76 -19.01 -11.66
N THR A 58 -11.91 -18.83 -11.02
CA THR A 58 -13.12 -18.36 -11.70
C THR A 58 -13.00 -16.88 -12.10
N PRO A 59 -13.67 -16.44 -13.18
CA PRO A 59 -13.69 -15.02 -13.55
C PRO A 59 -14.17 -14.10 -12.41
N GLU A 60 -15.13 -14.55 -11.61
CA GLU A 60 -15.68 -13.83 -10.47
C GLU A 60 -14.64 -13.63 -9.37
N GLU A 61 -13.85 -14.65 -9.05
CA GLU A 61 -12.74 -14.58 -8.10
C GLU A 61 -11.65 -13.60 -8.56
N VAL A 62 -11.31 -13.64 -9.85
CA VAL A 62 -10.32 -12.75 -10.44
C VAL A 62 -10.79 -11.29 -10.40
N LEU A 63 -12.01 -11.03 -10.86
CA LEU A 63 -12.57 -9.68 -10.91
C LEU A 63 -12.81 -9.13 -9.50
N GLY A 64 -13.31 -9.97 -8.58
CA GLY A 64 -13.53 -9.59 -7.18
C GLY A 64 -12.25 -9.18 -6.46
N ALA A 65 -11.11 -9.81 -6.78
CA ALA A 65 -9.81 -9.44 -6.24
C ALA A 65 -9.33 -8.03 -6.66
N ILE A 66 -9.90 -7.47 -7.73
CA ILE A 66 -9.62 -6.11 -8.22
C ILE A 66 -10.85 -5.19 -8.15
N ASP A 67 -11.81 -5.52 -7.28
CA ASP A 67 -13.02 -4.72 -7.04
C ASP A 67 -13.84 -4.45 -8.32
N LEU A 68 -13.97 -5.50 -9.14
CA LEU A 68 -14.80 -5.55 -10.34
C LEU A 68 -15.75 -6.74 -10.28
N ASN A 69 -16.73 -6.75 -11.16
CA ASN A 69 -17.65 -7.86 -11.35
C ASN A 69 -17.84 -8.15 -12.85
N LEU A 70 -18.54 -9.24 -13.18
CA LEU A 70 -18.71 -9.69 -14.58
C LEU A 70 -19.26 -8.63 -15.53
N ARG A 71 -20.09 -7.69 -15.04
CA ARG A 71 -20.67 -6.62 -15.88
C ARG A 71 -19.59 -5.69 -16.43
N ASP A 72 -18.48 -5.55 -15.71
CA ASP A 72 -17.40 -4.63 -16.04
C ASP A 72 -16.50 -5.16 -17.18
N LEU A 73 -16.75 -6.40 -17.65
CA LEU A 73 -16.15 -6.94 -18.87
C LEU A 73 -16.82 -6.40 -20.15
N TYR A 74 -17.97 -5.74 -20.02
CA TYR A 74 -18.79 -5.29 -21.14
C TYR A 74 -18.78 -3.75 -21.24
N PRO A 75 -18.58 -3.19 -22.45
CA PRO A 75 -18.54 -1.74 -22.62
C PRO A 75 -19.95 -1.15 -22.56
N SER A 76 -20.06 0.08 -22.07
CA SER A 76 -21.32 0.84 -22.17
C SER A 76 -21.54 1.32 -23.61
N PRO A 77 -22.79 1.55 -24.05
CA PRO A 77 -23.07 2.16 -25.36
C PRO A 77 -22.40 3.54 -25.54
N TYR A 78 -22.19 4.26 -24.44
CA TYR A 78 -21.52 5.56 -24.45
C TYR A 78 -20.01 5.40 -24.66
N ALA A 79 -19.37 4.47 -23.94
CA ALA A 79 -17.96 4.15 -24.12
C ALA A 79 -17.65 3.63 -25.53
N LEU A 80 -18.55 2.86 -26.16
CA LEU A 80 -18.40 2.42 -27.55
C LEU A 80 -18.37 3.59 -28.56
N ARG A 81 -19.04 4.70 -28.25
CA ARG A 81 -19.16 5.87 -29.14
C ARG A 81 -18.09 6.91 -28.89
N HIS A 82 -17.70 7.09 -27.63
CA HIS A 82 -16.88 8.22 -27.19
C HIS A 82 -15.57 7.78 -26.54
N GLY A 83 -15.45 6.52 -26.15
CA GLY A 83 -14.26 5.97 -25.54
C GLY A 83 -13.09 5.94 -26.51
N LYS A 84 -11.90 6.21 -25.98
CA LYS A 84 -10.64 6.06 -26.69
C LYS A 84 -9.78 5.11 -25.91
N ARG A 85 -9.20 4.11 -26.59
CA ARG A 85 -8.18 3.25 -25.98
C ARG A 85 -7.09 4.12 -25.37
N ARG A 86 -6.77 3.87 -24.09
CA ARG A 86 -5.70 4.59 -23.39
C ARG A 86 -4.33 4.13 -23.89
N GLY A 87 -3.98 4.53 -25.12
CA GLY A 87 -2.68 4.26 -25.77
C GLY A 87 -2.37 2.78 -26.01
N THR A 88 -1.29 2.53 -26.76
CA THR A 88 -0.63 1.23 -26.74
C THR A 88 -0.04 1.03 -25.35
N TYR A 89 -0.28 -0.12 -24.72
CA TYR A 89 0.59 -0.64 -23.66
C TYR A 89 1.92 -1.02 -24.33
N THR A 90 2.59 -0.01 -24.86
CA THR A 90 3.90 -0.07 -25.46
C THR A 90 4.81 -0.57 -24.36
N THR A 91 5.71 -1.47 -24.71
CA THR A 91 6.82 -2.06 -23.95
C THR A 91 7.71 -1.01 -23.25
N GLY A 92 7.12 -0.28 -22.33
CA GLY A 92 7.63 0.77 -21.48
C GLY A 92 6.84 0.69 -20.17
N LEU A 93 6.85 -0.52 -19.63
CA LEU A 93 6.23 -0.83 -18.36
C LEU A 93 6.86 0.07 -17.31
N TYR A 94 6.02 0.66 -16.45
CA TYR A 94 6.30 0.51 -15.04
C TYR A 94 6.24 -1.00 -14.76
N THR A 95 7.31 -1.70 -15.11
CA THR A 95 7.72 -2.92 -14.47
C THR A 95 8.47 -2.36 -13.29
N PRO A 96 7.91 -2.43 -12.09
CA PRO A 96 8.84 -2.88 -11.10
C PRO A 96 9.36 -4.23 -11.65
N ASP A 97 10.68 -4.40 -11.81
CA ASP A 97 11.25 -5.74 -11.99
C ASP A 97 10.53 -6.71 -11.06
N ALA A 98 10.34 -7.97 -11.49
CA ALA A 98 9.73 -9.02 -10.66
C ALA A 98 10.07 -8.75 -9.21
N ALA A 99 9.04 -8.45 -8.40
CA ALA A 99 9.20 -7.93 -7.04
C ALA A 99 10.41 -8.61 -6.38
N PRO A 100 11.33 -7.88 -5.74
CA PRO A 100 12.44 -8.48 -5.02
C PRO A 100 11.90 -9.19 -3.77
N GLU A 101 10.94 -10.10 -3.95
CA GLU A 101 10.36 -10.95 -2.96
C GLU A 101 11.48 -11.90 -2.55
N PRO A 102 12.00 -11.74 -1.34
CA PRO A 102 12.93 -12.72 -0.84
C PRO A 102 12.19 -14.06 -0.72
N PRO A 103 12.91 -15.18 -0.58
CA PRO A 103 12.28 -16.42 -0.16
C PRO A 103 11.60 -16.18 1.21
N ILE A 104 10.29 -15.97 1.19
CA ILE A 104 9.43 -15.77 2.37
C ILE A 104 8.50 -16.96 2.44
N ASP A 105 8.44 -17.56 3.62
CA ASP A 105 7.40 -18.52 3.97
C ASP A 105 6.14 -17.75 4.39
N TYR A 106 5.34 -17.35 3.40
CA TYR A 106 4.12 -16.57 3.60
C TYR A 106 3.10 -17.28 4.49
N THR A 107 3.01 -18.60 4.36
CA THR A 107 2.14 -19.45 5.19
C THR A 107 2.56 -19.32 6.64
N ARG A 108 3.85 -19.53 6.96
CA ARG A 108 4.37 -19.37 8.32
C ARG A 108 4.17 -17.96 8.87
N MET A 109 4.34 -16.91 8.06
CA MET A 109 4.11 -15.53 8.51
C MET A 109 2.65 -15.30 8.88
N THR A 110 1.74 -15.77 8.02
CA THR A 110 0.29 -15.61 8.18
C THR A 110 -0.21 -16.41 9.38
N GLU A 111 0.17 -17.68 9.50
CA GLU A 111 -0.20 -18.55 10.62
C GLU A 111 0.32 -17.99 11.95
N PHE A 112 1.57 -17.49 11.98
CA PHE A 112 2.12 -16.89 13.20
C PHE A 112 1.34 -15.63 13.59
N HIS A 113 1.05 -14.75 12.63
CA HIS A 113 0.29 -13.52 12.89
C HIS A 113 -1.12 -13.85 13.40
N GLN A 114 -1.83 -14.76 12.73
CA GLN A 114 -3.15 -15.24 13.15
C GLN A 114 -3.13 -15.81 14.57
N ALA A 115 -2.12 -16.63 14.91
CA ALA A 115 -1.97 -17.18 16.26
C ALA A 115 -1.65 -16.11 17.33
N SER A 116 -1.09 -14.96 16.93
CA SER A 116 -0.85 -13.82 17.81
C SER A 116 -2.09 -12.95 18.03
N LEU A 117 -3.16 -13.18 17.25
CA LEU A 117 -4.43 -12.48 17.33
C LEU A 117 -5.47 -13.25 18.18
N PRO A 118 -6.49 -12.55 18.73
CA PRO A 118 -6.54 -11.09 18.85
C PRO A 118 -5.43 -10.63 19.82
N GLY A 119 -4.83 -9.46 19.56
CA GLY A 119 -3.82 -8.90 20.46
C GLY A 119 -4.36 -8.75 21.88
N LYS A 120 -4.04 -9.70 22.76
CA LYS A 120 -4.50 -9.68 24.15
C LYS A 120 -3.68 -8.62 24.90
N GLY A 121 -4.33 -7.72 25.62
CA GLY A 121 -3.61 -6.66 26.34
C GLY A 121 -3.05 -5.55 25.44
N LEU A 122 -3.73 -5.22 24.34
CA LEU A 122 -3.43 -3.99 23.57
C LEU A 122 -3.82 -2.71 24.30
N ALA A 123 -4.71 -2.75 25.29
CA ALA A 123 -5.12 -1.56 26.05
C ALA A 123 -3.92 -0.87 26.75
N PRO A 124 -3.01 -1.59 27.43
CA PRO A 124 -1.73 -1.04 27.87
C PRO A 124 -0.92 -0.34 26.77
N LEU A 125 -0.82 -0.93 25.58
CA LEU A 125 -0.09 -0.32 24.46
C LEU A 125 -0.77 0.97 23.97
N ALA A 126 -2.09 0.93 23.81
CA ALA A 126 -2.88 2.09 23.42
C ALA A 126 -2.72 3.23 24.43
N LYS A 127 -2.74 2.92 25.73
CA LYS A 127 -2.47 3.86 26.81
C LYS A 127 -1.04 4.42 26.76
N GLU A 128 -0.04 3.56 26.56
CA GLU A 128 1.37 3.97 26.39
C GLU A 128 1.54 4.92 25.20
N TRP A 129 0.82 4.67 24.10
CA TRP A 129 0.85 5.53 22.93
C TRP A 129 -0.02 6.78 23.05
N GLY A 130 -0.92 6.86 24.04
CA GLY A 130 -1.88 7.95 24.19
C GLY A 130 -2.97 7.95 23.11
N LEU A 131 -3.27 6.78 22.51
CA LEU A 131 -4.15 6.65 21.35
C LEU A 131 -5.39 5.81 21.65
N PRO A 132 -6.50 6.02 20.91
CA PRO A 132 -7.67 5.15 21.00
C PRO A 132 -7.33 3.70 20.63
N LEU A 133 -7.84 2.75 21.40
CA LEU A 133 -7.64 1.32 21.14
C LEU A 133 -8.11 0.90 19.72
N ALA A 134 -9.16 1.54 19.20
CA ALA A 134 -9.66 1.29 17.86
C ALA A 134 -8.62 1.59 16.77
N ALA A 135 -7.84 2.66 16.92
CA ALA A 135 -6.79 3.01 15.98
C ALA A 135 -5.65 2.00 15.99
N VAL A 136 -5.25 1.53 17.17
CA VAL A 136 -4.23 0.48 17.33
C VAL A 136 -4.69 -0.85 16.72
N LYS A 137 -5.98 -1.19 16.86
CA LYS A 137 -6.56 -2.42 16.30
C LYS A 137 -6.54 -2.44 14.76
N ARG A 138 -6.68 -1.29 14.08
CA ARG A 138 -6.62 -1.19 12.61
C ARG A 138 -5.26 -1.58 12.01
N LEU A 139 -4.21 -1.63 12.81
CA LEU A 139 -2.88 -2.10 12.39
C LEU A 139 -2.72 -3.63 12.54
N GLU A 140 -3.74 -4.33 13.07
CA GLU A 140 -3.72 -5.77 13.37
C GLU A 140 -2.56 -6.19 14.28
N ILE A 141 -2.24 -5.38 15.29
CA ILE A 141 -1.18 -5.71 16.24
C ILE A 141 -1.61 -6.90 17.10
N GLY A 142 -0.80 -7.96 17.09
CA GLY A 142 -0.98 -9.15 17.93
C GLY A 142 -0.11 -9.12 19.19
N THR A 143 -0.11 -10.21 19.94
CA THR A 143 0.75 -10.41 21.10
C THR A 143 1.33 -11.81 21.17
N HIS A 144 2.60 -11.93 21.54
CA HIS A 144 3.28 -13.21 21.71
C HIS A 144 4.36 -13.12 22.80
N CYS A 145 4.28 -13.97 23.82
CA CYS A 145 5.27 -14.07 24.90
C CYS A 145 5.65 -12.70 25.53
N GLY A 146 4.64 -11.89 25.87
CA GLY A 146 4.84 -10.57 26.49
C GLY A 146 5.34 -9.47 25.54
N LYS A 147 5.36 -9.71 24.23
CA LYS A 147 5.77 -8.75 23.19
C LYS A 147 4.57 -8.43 22.31
N TRP A 148 4.56 -7.22 21.76
CA TRP A 148 3.61 -6.85 20.70
C TRP A 148 4.13 -7.33 19.35
N VAL A 149 3.23 -7.86 18.54
CA VAL A 149 3.53 -8.39 17.20
C VAL A 149 2.96 -7.41 16.19
N ILE A 150 3.84 -6.72 15.48
CA ILE A 150 3.47 -5.77 14.43
C ILE A 150 3.66 -6.47 13.07
N PRO A 151 2.57 -6.74 12.32
CA PRO A 151 2.67 -7.28 10.97
C PRO A 151 3.12 -6.19 9.99
N GLU A 152 4.15 -6.48 9.22
CA GLU A 152 4.61 -5.66 8.10
C GLU A 152 4.33 -6.41 6.78
N ARG A 153 3.85 -5.68 5.77
CA ARG A 153 3.26 -6.23 4.54
C ARG A 153 4.00 -5.75 3.29
N ASN A 154 3.92 -6.52 2.21
CA ASN A 154 4.30 -6.06 0.88
C ASN A 154 3.22 -5.17 0.27
N GLY A 155 3.45 -4.68 -0.96
CA GLY A 155 2.50 -3.79 -1.64
C GLY A 155 1.16 -4.42 -1.98
N GLY A 156 1.09 -5.75 -2.07
CA GLY A 156 -0.14 -6.52 -2.26
C GLY A 156 -0.87 -6.86 -0.95
N GLY A 157 -0.32 -6.50 0.20
CA GLY A 157 -0.91 -6.79 1.52
C GLY A 157 -0.50 -8.12 2.14
N GLY A 158 0.32 -8.94 1.47
CA GLY A 158 0.87 -10.17 2.04
C GLY A 158 1.84 -9.89 3.19
N ILE A 159 1.74 -10.65 4.29
CA ILE A 159 2.60 -10.47 5.46
C ILE A 159 4.01 -10.98 5.15
N VAL A 160 4.96 -10.05 5.12
CA VAL A 160 6.38 -10.32 4.86
C VAL A 160 7.23 -10.20 6.11
N GLY A 161 6.73 -9.49 7.11
CA GLY A 161 7.46 -9.12 8.32
C GLY A 161 6.66 -9.36 9.59
N ILE A 162 7.28 -10.02 10.56
CA ILE A 162 6.77 -10.12 11.92
C ILE A 162 7.76 -9.41 12.85
N VAL A 163 7.38 -8.23 13.32
CA VAL A 163 8.22 -7.42 14.21
C VAL A 163 7.71 -7.51 15.63
N PHE A 164 8.55 -8.04 16.51
CA PHE A 164 8.32 -8.03 17.95
C PHE A 164 8.77 -6.69 18.52
N ARG A 165 7.87 -5.97 19.21
CA ARG A 165 8.20 -4.84 20.07
C ARG A 165 8.08 -5.26 21.53
N LYS A 166 9.12 -5.04 22.33
CA LYS A 166 9.09 -5.21 23.78
C LYS A 166 8.57 -3.95 24.50
N PRO A 167 8.14 -4.05 25.76
CA PRO A 167 7.80 -2.89 26.61
C PRO A 167 8.87 -1.81 26.69
N ASP A 168 10.15 -2.17 26.61
CA ASP A 168 11.28 -1.23 26.57
C ASP A 168 11.42 -0.47 25.22
N GLY A 169 10.54 -0.74 24.26
CA GLY A 169 10.54 -0.14 22.94
C GLY A 169 11.46 -0.84 21.91
N SER A 170 12.32 -1.75 22.35
CA SER A 170 13.22 -2.48 21.45
C SER A 170 12.45 -3.38 20.48
N LYS A 171 12.95 -3.47 19.25
CA LYS A 171 12.33 -4.20 18.15
C LYS A 171 13.24 -5.33 17.66
N ARG A 172 12.65 -6.49 17.33
CA ARG A 172 13.32 -7.59 16.62
C ARG A 172 12.40 -8.22 15.59
N CYS A 173 12.96 -8.60 14.44
CA CYS A 173 12.23 -9.34 13.41
C CYS A 173 12.23 -10.83 13.73
N LEU A 174 11.16 -11.54 13.41
CA LEU A 174 11.13 -13.01 13.40
C LEU A 174 12.12 -13.54 12.35
N THR A 175 12.84 -14.60 12.67
CA THR A 175 13.80 -15.24 11.75
C THR A 175 13.09 -15.74 10.49
N GLY A 176 13.60 -15.33 9.32
CA GLY A 176 13.01 -15.63 8.00
C GLY A 176 11.93 -14.64 7.55
N SER A 177 11.69 -13.58 8.33
CA SER A 177 10.82 -12.46 7.92
C SER A 177 11.64 -11.23 7.52
N HIS A 178 11.01 -10.28 6.84
CA HIS A 178 11.63 -9.08 6.29
C HIS A 178 10.93 -7.81 6.73
N ARG A 179 11.66 -6.69 6.75
CA ARG A 179 11.03 -5.38 6.99
C ARG A 179 10.19 -4.97 5.79
N GLY A 180 8.91 -4.71 6.02
CA GLY A 180 7.91 -4.30 5.02
C GLY A 180 7.22 -3.00 5.39
N LEU A 181 5.95 -2.86 5.02
CA LEU A 181 5.13 -1.67 5.27
C LEU A 181 4.11 -1.93 6.38
N ILE A 182 3.83 -0.92 7.19
CA ILE A 182 2.77 -0.97 8.19
C ILE A 182 1.51 -0.42 7.52
N ILE A 183 0.69 -1.31 6.96
CA ILE A 183 -0.51 -0.96 6.20
C ILE A 183 -1.74 -1.25 7.08
N PRO A 184 -2.49 -0.23 7.53
CA PRO A 184 -3.81 -0.43 8.13
C PRO A 184 -4.76 -1.18 7.20
N THR A 185 -5.65 -2.00 7.75
CA THR A 185 -6.52 -2.94 7.00
C THR A 185 -7.36 -2.33 5.89
N ASP A 186 -7.69 -1.05 6.02
CA ASP A 186 -8.67 -0.30 5.22
C ASP A 186 -8.06 0.93 4.54
N THR A 187 -6.75 0.90 4.26
CA THR A 187 -6.04 2.04 3.65
C THR A 187 -6.39 2.22 2.18
N MET A 188 -7.44 2.97 1.85
CA MET A 188 -7.85 3.26 0.48
C MET A 188 -7.83 4.76 0.20
N PRO A 189 -7.74 5.19 -1.07
CA PRO A 189 -7.90 6.59 -1.42
C PRO A 189 -9.19 7.16 -0.88
N VAL A 190 -9.09 8.34 -0.27
CA VAL A 190 -10.24 9.15 0.14
C VAL A 190 -10.14 10.43 -0.66
N GLU A 191 -11.23 10.79 -1.34
CA GLU A 191 -11.26 11.98 -2.18
C GLU A 191 -10.83 13.23 -1.39
N GLY A 192 -9.90 14.00 -1.98
CA GLY A 192 -9.35 15.21 -1.36
C GLY A 192 -8.37 14.97 -0.20
N GLN A 193 -8.02 13.73 0.13
CA GLN A 193 -7.01 13.43 1.14
C GLN A 193 -5.73 12.85 0.51
N PRO A 194 -4.53 13.35 0.90
CA PRO A 194 -3.29 12.72 0.49
C PRO A 194 -3.05 11.41 1.24
N LEU A 195 -2.20 10.54 0.68
CA LEU A 195 -1.62 9.44 1.42
C LEU A 195 -0.46 9.96 2.30
N TYR A 196 -0.60 9.83 3.61
CA TYR A 196 0.47 10.11 4.55
C TYR A 196 1.43 8.92 4.67
N LEU A 197 2.74 9.19 4.67
CA LEU A 197 3.79 8.21 4.85
C LEU A 197 4.50 8.44 6.19
N ALA A 198 4.08 7.71 7.21
CA ALA A 198 4.43 7.95 8.62
C ALA A 198 5.62 7.11 9.12
N GLU A 199 6.46 7.64 10.01
CA GLU A 199 7.56 6.88 10.59
C GLU A 199 7.07 5.91 11.69
N GLY A 200 7.02 4.61 11.37
CA GLY A 200 6.71 3.56 12.34
C GLY A 200 5.23 3.42 12.71
N ALA A 201 4.97 2.44 13.57
CA ALA A 201 3.60 1.98 13.87
C ALA A 201 2.83 2.94 14.78
N SER A 202 3.52 3.63 15.70
CA SER A 202 2.91 4.58 16.63
C SER A 202 2.32 5.78 15.90
N ASP A 203 3.06 6.33 14.94
CA ASP A 203 2.66 7.50 14.17
C ASP A 203 1.63 7.13 13.11
N THR A 204 1.74 5.93 12.54
CA THR A 204 0.69 5.34 11.70
C THR A 204 -0.63 5.22 12.48
N ALA A 205 -0.61 4.65 13.68
CA ALA A 205 -1.80 4.54 14.53
C ALA A 205 -2.35 5.92 14.94
N ALA A 206 -1.47 6.91 15.15
CA ALA A 206 -1.90 8.27 15.46
C ALA A 206 -2.68 8.90 14.29
N LEU A 207 -2.18 8.77 13.06
CA LEU A 207 -2.85 9.29 11.86
C LEU A 207 -4.16 8.56 11.58
N VAL A 208 -4.18 7.24 11.78
CA VAL A 208 -5.43 6.45 11.77
C VAL A 208 -6.45 7.03 12.76
N SER A 209 -6.03 7.44 13.95
CA SER A 209 -6.95 7.94 14.99
C SER A 209 -7.61 9.28 14.66
N VAL A 210 -7.01 10.06 13.75
CA VAL A 210 -7.55 11.35 13.26
C VAL A 210 -8.18 11.24 11.88
N GLY A 211 -8.38 10.02 11.38
CA GLY A 211 -9.07 9.75 10.12
C GLY A 211 -8.23 9.99 8.86
N ALA A 212 -6.90 10.10 8.98
CA ALA A 212 -6.02 10.26 7.83
C ALA A 212 -5.74 8.93 7.11
N THR A 213 -5.66 8.96 5.78
CA THR A 213 -5.19 7.83 4.96
C THR A 213 -3.67 7.70 5.08
N VAL A 214 -3.17 6.57 5.58
CA VAL A 214 -1.75 6.45 5.97
C VAL A 214 -1.16 5.08 5.70
N VAL A 215 0.11 5.06 5.28
CA VAL A 215 0.99 3.89 5.32
C VAL A 215 2.21 4.20 6.18
N GLY A 216 2.57 3.29 7.07
CA GLY A 216 3.77 3.41 7.89
C GLY A 216 5.01 2.84 7.22
N ARG A 217 6.11 3.58 7.26
CA ARG A 217 7.45 3.05 6.99
C ARG A 217 8.03 2.37 8.23
N PRO A 218 8.76 1.26 8.08
CA PRO A 218 9.28 0.46 9.19
C PRO A 218 10.39 1.15 10.00
N ALA A 219 11.07 2.13 9.40
CA ALA A 219 12.20 2.87 9.97
C ALA A 219 12.38 4.20 9.22
N ALA A 220 13.30 5.05 9.72
CA ALA A 220 13.72 6.28 9.07
C ALA A 220 14.09 6.05 7.58
N SER A 221 14.91 5.05 7.30
CA SER A 221 15.27 4.70 5.92
C SER A 221 14.54 3.45 5.45
N LEU A 222 13.94 3.53 4.27
CA LEU A 222 13.38 2.37 3.56
C LEU A 222 14.49 1.63 2.81
N SER A 223 14.44 0.30 2.82
CA SER A 223 15.24 -0.51 1.90
C SER A 223 14.71 -0.37 0.46
N GLU A 224 15.51 -0.70 -0.55
CA GLU A 224 15.08 -0.74 -1.95
C GLU A 224 13.81 -1.58 -2.15
N LYS A 225 13.74 -2.71 -1.43
CA LYS A 225 12.59 -3.61 -1.43
C LYS A 225 11.33 -2.99 -0.83
N ALA A 226 11.45 -2.39 0.34
CA ALA A 226 10.31 -1.75 0.99
C ALA A 226 9.85 -0.50 0.21
N PHE A 227 10.78 0.21 -0.44
CA PHE A 227 10.47 1.28 -1.39
C PHE A 227 9.71 0.75 -2.60
N TRP A 228 10.15 -0.35 -3.20
CA TRP A 228 9.44 -1.01 -4.30
C TRP A 228 8.01 -1.37 -3.87
N TRP A 229 7.83 -1.97 -2.68
CA TRP A 229 6.51 -2.35 -2.18
C TRP A 229 5.61 -1.14 -1.96
N LEU A 230 6.19 -0.02 -1.52
CA LEU A 230 5.47 1.23 -1.33
C LEU A 230 5.02 1.79 -2.67
N SER A 231 5.92 1.92 -3.64
CA SER A 231 5.58 2.39 -5.00
C SER A 231 4.53 1.49 -5.65
N HIS A 232 4.65 0.16 -5.48
CA HIS A 232 3.67 -0.79 -5.99
C HIS A 232 2.29 -0.58 -5.37
N LEU A 233 2.20 -0.40 -4.04
CA LEU A 233 0.93 -0.10 -3.36
C LEU A 233 0.33 1.22 -3.83
N ILE A 234 1.15 2.27 -3.96
CA ILE A 234 0.71 3.60 -4.41
C ILE A 234 0.11 3.51 -5.81
N CYS A 235 0.80 2.83 -6.74
CA CYS A 235 0.30 2.58 -8.09
C CYS A 235 -0.99 1.76 -8.09
N MET A 236 -1.00 0.61 -7.42
CA MET A 236 -2.15 -0.31 -7.39
C MET A 236 -3.40 0.32 -6.79
N ARG A 237 -3.23 1.17 -5.76
CA ARG A 237 -4.32 1.89 -5.09
C ARG A 237 -4.57 3.27 -5.70
N ARG A 238 -3.88 3.67 -6.77
CA ARG A 238 -4.06 4.94 -7.48
C ARG A 238 -3.91 6.19 -6.61
N PHE A 239 -2.92 6.18 -5.71
CA PHE A 239 -2.52 7.39 -5.00
C PHE A 239 -1.60 8.24 -5.89
N ASP A 240 -1.82 9.55 -5.90
CA ASP A 240 -1.00 10.51 -6.64
C ASP A 240 -0.63 11.76 -5.84
N ASP A 241 -1.30 12.03 -4.71
CA ASP A 241 -0.94 13.05 -3.72
C ASP A 241 -0.39 12.41 -2.43
N LEU A 242 0.89 12.67 -2.16
CA LEU A 242 1.67 12.02 -1.11
C LEU A 242 2.26 13.05 -0.15
N VAL A 243 2.15 12.76 1.15
CA VAL A 243 2.78 13.55 2.21
C VAL A 243 3.73 12.66 3.01
N VAL A 244 5.04 12.87 2.86
CA VAL A 244 6.07 12.15 3.62
C VAL A 244 6.30 12.87 4.95
N LEU A 245 6.03 12.17 6.05
CA LEU A 245 6.19 12.72 7.40
C LEU A 245 7.59 12.46 7.94
N ALA A 246 8.22 13.53 8.41
CA ALA A 246 9.48 13.50 9.11
C ALA A 246 9.28 13.72 10.62
N ASP A 247 9.87 12.86 11.43
CA ASP A 247 10.12 13.15 12.84
C ASP A 247 11.12 14.31 12.94
N ARG A 248 11.02 15.11 14.00
CA ARG A 248 11.90 16.25 14.27
C ARG A 248 13.22 15.82 14.92
N ASP A 249 13.90 14.90 14.24
CA ASP A 249 15.28 14.54 14.54
C ASP A 249 16.08 14.37 13.24
N GLN A 250 17.40 14.33 13.36
CA GLN A 250 18.29 14.29 12.20
C GLN A 250 18.02 13.07 11.29
N ALA A 251 17.74 11.91 11.88
CA ALA A 251 17.56 10.67 11.12
C ALA A 251 16.19 10.64 10.41
N GLY A 252 15.13 11.03 11.12
CA GLY A 252 13.78 11.12 10.59
C GLY A 252 13.67 12.14 9.46
N GLU A 253 14.29 13.31 9.63
CA GLU A 253 14.34 14.35 8.59
C GLU A 253 15.12 13.89 7.34
N ALA A 254 16.30 13.31 7.53
CA ALA A 254 17.11 12.80 6.42
C ALA A 254 16.39 11.66 5.68
N GLY A 255 15.80 10.71 6.41
CA GLY A 255 15.09 9.56 5.84
C GLY A 255 13.84 9.96 5.07
N ALA A 256 13.04 10.89 5.62
CA ALA A 256 11.87 11.42 4.96
C ALA A 256 12.22 12.23 3.70
N ALA A 257 13.26 13.08 3.76
CA ALA A 257 13.72 13.84 2.60
C ALA A 257 14.24 12.92 1.48
N ALA A 258 15.02 11.89 1.84
CA ALA A 258 15.51 10.90 0.88
C ALA A 258 14.37 10.13 0.22
N LEU A 259 13.37 9.69 0.99
CA LEU A 259 12.19 9.02 0.46
C LEU A 259 11.39 9.94 -0.48
N ALA A 260 11.12 11.18 -0.07
CA ALA A 260 10.33 12.12 -0.85
C ALA A 260 11.01 12.45 -2.18
N SER A 261 12.33 12.68 -2.16
CA SER A 261 13.14 12.86 -3.37
C SER A 261 13.07 11.62 -4.27
N LYS A 262 13.28 10.42 -3.71
CA LYS A 262 13.24 9.17 -4.47
C LYS A 262 11.87 8.92 -5.10
N LEU A 263 10.77 9.18 -4.39
CA LEU A 263 9.41 9.10 -4.94
C LEU A 263 9.24 10.07 -6.10
N LYS A 264 9.66 11.32 -5.94
CA LYS A 264 9.53 12.35 -6.98
C LYS A 264 10.36 12.05 -8.23
N THR A 265 11.59 11.55 -8.07
CA THR A 265 12.45 11.14 -9.18
C THR A 265 11.88 9.96 -9.94
N ASN A 266 11.41 8.91 -9.24
CA ASN A 266 10.87 7.71 -9.88
C ASN A 266 9.45 7.89 -10.43
N HIS A 267 8.68 8.83 -9.85
CA HIS A 267 7.30 9.09 -10.23
C HIS A 267 7.05 10.61 -10.36
N PRO A 268 7.55 11.26 -11.42
CA PRO A 268 7.49 12.72 -11.58
C PRO A 268 6.07 13.31 -11.56
N LYS A 269 5.06 12.52 -11.93
CA LYS A 269 3.65 12.92 -11.96
C LYS A 269 3.01 13.00 -10.57
N TRP A 270 3.56 12.31 -9.57
CA TRP A 270 3.01 12.36 -8.22
C TRP A 270 3.30 13.71 -7.58
N ARG A 271 2.31 14.25 -6.88
CA ARG A 271 2.49 15.38 -5.98
C ARG A 271 3.10 14.85 -4.69
N VAL A 272 4.33 15.25 -4.41
CA VAL A 272 5.07 14.78 -3.23
C VAL A 272 5.42 15.97 -2.36
N ARG A 273 4.97 15.93 -1.10
CA ARG A 273 5.25 16.95 -0.10
C ARG A 273 5.99 16.34 1.07
N LEU A 274 6.95 17.07 1.60
CA LEU A 274 7.59 16.75 2.87
C LEU A 274 6.86 17.55 3.96
N ALA A 275 6.50 16.89 5.05
CA ALA A 275 5.81 17.54 6.15
C ALA A 275 6.39 17.15 7.51
N LYS A 276 6.32 18.10 8.44
CA LYS A 276 6.75 17.93 9.83
C LYS A 276 5.62 18.31 10.77
N PRO A 277 5.52 17.69 11.97
CA PRO A 277 4.64 18.21 13.01
C PRO A 277 5.06 19.64 13.40
N LEU A 278 4.24 20.40 14.13
CA LEU A 278 4.60 21.75 14.59
C LEU A 278 5.88 21.71 15.46
N PHE A 279 6.61 22.83 15.52
CA PHE A 279 7.97 22.89 16.09
C PHE A 279 8.09 22.34 17.52
N ILE A 280 7.02 22.41 18.30
CA ILE A 280 6.96 21.94 19.69
C ILE A 280 6.74 20.43 19.84
N TYR A 281 6.46 19.70 18.75
CA TYR A 281 6.17 18.26 18.77
C TYR A 281 7.27 17.49 18.06
N LYS A 282 7.75 16.42 18.70
CA LYS A 282 8.86 15.63 18.18
C LYS A 282 8.47 14.78 16.96
N ASP A 283 7.23 14.31 16.92
CA ASP A 283 6.71 13.32 15.95
C ASP A 283 5.22 13.58 15.69
N ALA A 284 4.64 12.95 14.68
CA ALA A 284 3.23 13.14 14.33
C ALA A 284 2.31 12.69 15.49
N ARG A 285 2.66 11.59 16.17
CA ARG A 285 1.91 11.10 17.33
C ARG A 285 1.83 12.12 18.45
N SER A 286 2.92 12.76 18.85
CA SER A 286 2.91 13.72 19.97
C SER A 286 2.01 14.92 19.67
N GLN A 287 1.94 15.37 18.41
CA GLN A 287 0.99 16.41 17.99
C GLN A 287 -0.47 15.92 18.02
N VAL A 288 -0.74 14.71 17.54
CA VAL A 288 -2.08 14.10 17.57
C VAL A 288 -2.56 13.91 19.01
N VAL A 289 -1.72 13.36 19.89
CA VAL A 289 -2.02 13.13 21.31
C VAL A 289 -2.28 14.45 22.04
N ALA A 290 -1.61 15.53 21.66
CA ALA A 290 -1.88 16.87 22.16
C ALA A 290 -3.22 17.47 21.65
N GLY A 291 -3.95 16.78 20.77
CA GLY A 291 -5.19 17.26 20.17
C GLY A 291 -4.99 18.34 19.12
N ARG A 292 -3.77 18.45 18.55
CA ARG A 292 -3.37 19.57 17.68
C ARG A 292 -3.19 19.17 16.22
N TRP A 293 -3.84 18.09 15.77
CA TRP A 293 -3.84 17.70 14.36
C TRP A 293 -4.42 18.79 13.44
N HIS A 294 -5.54 19.40 13.84
CA HIS A 294 -6.21 20.48 13.09
C HIS A 294 -5.37 21.75 12.91
N ALA A 295 -4.30 21.91 13.71
CA ALA A 295 -3.38 23.04 13.57
C ALA A 295 -2.44 22.90 12.35
N GLY A 296 -2.53 21.78 11.63
CA GLY A 296 -1.79 21.52 10.40
C GLY A 296 -0.36 21.05 10.63
N LEU A 297 0.34 20.85 9.52
CA LEU A 297 1.73 20.45 9.46
C LEU A 297 2.56 21.57 8.85
N VAL A 298 3.86 21.56 9.12
CA VAL A 298 4.82 22.42 8.40
C VAL A 298 5.21 21.69 7.12
N GLU A 299 4.62 22.11 6.01
CA GLU A 299 4.79 21.46 4.69
C GLU A 299 5.82 22.19 3.82
N LYS A 300 6.52 21.42 2.98
CA LYS A 300 7.37 21.90 1.90
C LYS A 300 7.16 21.01 0.67
N GLU A 301 6.87 21.62 -0.46
CA GLU A 301 6.76 20.88 -1.72
C GLU A 301 8.14 20.40 -2.20
N VAL A 302 8.19 19.19 -2.74
CA VAL A 302 9.42 18.59 -3.27
C VAL A 302 9.49 18.85 -4.77
N MET A 303 10.42 19.74 -5.15
CA MET A 303 10.72 20.06 -6.54
C MET A 303 11.59 18.96 -7.16
N GLN A 304 11.54 18.86 -8.49
CA GLN A 304 12.35 17.92 -9.28
C GLN A 304 13.82 18.31 -9.30
#